data_AF-A0A4R1KK45-F1
#
_entry.id   AF-A0A4R1KK45-F1
#
_cell.length_a   1.000
_cell.length_b   1.000
_cell.length_c   1.000
_cell.angle_alpha   90.00
_cell.angle_beta   90.00
_cell.angle_gamma   90.00
#
_symmetry.space_group_name_H-M   'P 1'
#
loop_
_entity.id
_entity.type
_entity.pdbx_description
1 polymer ?
#
loop_
_entity_poly.entity_id
_entity_poly.type
_entity_poly.pdbx_seq_one_letter_code
_entity_poly.pdbx_strand_id
1 'polypeptide(L)'
;MYNRNYGCEHLNSSLMKKFFSLFMLLFFFFSCGKKENEANGNKLENSALTNQTDLFEFKIPDTISLGKHIGRISRYKRNKKPNCDYLLSVIVSNQYEDLKVKTDTFSNGTLKPFFGINGFKTGTQEIELIIEEQILEPFEKDKDSFLGITKLYHQYDLRITVIDKDFISKTEKELLTELKNQ
;
A
#
# COMPACT_ATOMS: atom_id res chain seq x y z
N MET A 1 44.89 -18.65 -8.31
CA MET A 1 45.26 -17.28 -8.73
C MET A 1 44.71 -17.03 -10.12
N TYR A 2 43.54 -16.41 -10.23
CA TYR A 2 43.09 -15.65 -11.41
C TYR A 2 42.06 -14.65 -10.91
N ASN A 3 42.37 -13.37 -11.13
CA ASN A 3 41.67 -12.20 -10.64
C ASN A 3 40.73 -11.70 -11.75
N ARG A 4 39.50 -11.29 -11.42
CA ARG A 4 38.70 -10.44 -12.30
C ARG A 4 37.66 -9.65 -11.51
N ASN A 5 37.99 -8.38 -11.32
CA ASN A 5 37.11 -7.29 -10.87
C ASN A 5 35.99 -7.04 -11.88
N TYR A 6 34.78 -6.78 -11.38
CA TYR A 6 33.82 -5.90 -12.04
C TYR A 6 33.15 -5.01 -10.99
N GLY A 7 33.55 -3.74 -10.98
CA GLY A 7 32.76 -2.64 -10.46
C GLY A 7 32.13 -1.90 -11.64
N CYS A 8 30.90 -1.42 -11.47
CA CYS A 8 30.26 -0.41 -12.32
C CYS A 8 29.12 0.19 -11.47
N GLU A 9 29.41 1.26 -10.74
CA GLU A 9 29.29 2.68 -11.13
C GLU A 9 27.98 3.29 -10.61
N HIS A 10 28.19 4.38 -9.90
CA HIS A 10 27.27 5.10 -9.04
C HIS A 10 26.58 6.17 -9.89
N LEU A 11 25.31 5.98 -10.25
CA LEU A 11 24.56 6.98 -11.01
C LEU A 11 24.00 8.07 -10.09
N ASN A 12 24.49 9.29 -10.32
CA ASN A 12 24.24 10.54 -9.60
C ASN A 12 22.74 10.89 -9.46
N SER A 13 22.25 10.96 -8.23
CA SER A 13 20.87 11.33 -7.84
C SER A 13 20.56 12.84 -7.92
N SER A 14 21.28 13.61 -8.74
CA SER A 14 21.21 15.08 -8.74
C SER A 14 20.50 15.69 -9.96
N LEU A 15 20.23 14.91 -11.02
CA LEU A 15 19.69 15.47 -12.27
C LEU A 15 18.16 15.37 -12.40
N MET A 16 17.50 14.43 -11.72
CA MET A 16 16.04 14.22 -11.85
C MET A 16 15.18 15.16 -10.97
N LYS A 17 15.76 15.83 -9.98
CA LYS A 17 15.00 16.72 -9.06
C LYS A 17 14.64 18.08 -9.69
N LYS A 18 15.28 18.50 -10.78
CA LYS A 18 15.02 19.80 -11.42
C LYS A 18 13.88 19.78 -12.43
N PHE A 19 13.49 18.62 -12.96
CA PHE A 19 12.35 18.52 -13.89
C PHE A 19 10.99 18.49 -13.19
N PHE A 20 10.92 18.04 -11.93
CA PHE A 20 9.66 17.92 -11.20
C PHE A 20 9.14 19.26 -10.63
N SER A 21 10.03 20.25 -10.44
CA SER A 21 9.66 21.56 -9.88
C SER A 21 9.02 22.51 -10.90
N LEU A 22 9.14 22.24 -12.21
CA LEU A 22 8.70 23.16 -13.26
C LEU A 22 7.24 22.91 -13.70
N PHE A 23 6.68 21.73 -13.41
CA PHE A 23 5.31 21.38 -13.81
C PHE A 23 4.23 21.84 -12.81
N MET A 24 4.62 22.28 -11.61
CA MET A 24 3.69 22.68 -10.54
C MET A 24 3.24 24.16 -10.58
N LEU A 25 3.66 24.95 -11.56
CA LEU A 25 3.44 26.40 -11.58
C LEU A 25 2.45 26.91 -12.63
N LEU A 26 1.61 26.04 -13.20
CA LEU A 26 0.72 26.37 -14.32
C LEU A 26 -0.79 26.22 -14.07
N PHE A 27 -1.25 26.05 -12.83
CA PHE A 27 -2.68 25.91 -12.50
C PHE A 27 -3.31 27.06 -11.70
N PHE A 28 -2.65 28.21 -11.62
CA PHE A 28 -3.32 29.43 -11.16
C PHE A 28 -3.89 30.17 -12.38
N PHE A 29 -5.20 30.07 -12.59
CA PHE A 29 -6.15 31.17 -12.93
C PHE A 29 -7.48 30.59 -13.43
N PHE A 30 -8.58 31.32 -13.13
CA PHE A 30 -10.02 31.05 -13.37
C PHE A 30 -10.71 30.16 -12.33
N SER A 31 -11.80 30.53 -11.65
CA SER A 31 -12.67 31.72 -11.70
C SER A 31 -13.51 31.73 -10.41
N CYS A 32 -13.76 32.91 -9.84
CA CYS A 32 -14.68 33.12 -8.74
C CYS A 32 -16.11 33.23 -9.30
N GLY A 33 -17.01 32.33 -8.88
CA GLY A 33 -18.43 32.40 -9.18
C GLY A 33 -19.25 31.93 -7.98
N LYS A 34 -19.85 32.87 -7.25
CA LYS A 34 -20.91 32.61 -6.27
C LYS A 34 -22.21 32.29 -7.02
N LYS A 35 -22.91 31.22 -6.63
CA LYS A 35 -24.38 31.12 -6.62
C LYS A 35 -24.85 29.99 -5.70
N GLU A 36 -26.12 30.12 -5.31
CA GLU A 36 -26.80 29.67 -4.08
C GLU A 36 -26.93 28.17 -3.84
N ASN A 37 -27.29 27.89 -2.58
CA ASN A 37 -27.71 26.61 -2.02
C ASN A 37 -28.81 25.92 -2.85
N GLU A 38 -28.60 24.65 -3.16
CA GLU A 38 -29.65 23.64 -3.17
C GLU A 38 -29.13 22.40 -2.45
N ALA A 39 -29.72 22.12 -1.30
CA ALA A 39 -29.55 20.87 -0.58
C ALA A 39 -30.25 19.76 -1.38
N ASN A 40 -29.55 19.16 -2.32
CA ASN A 40 -29.95 17.88 -2.90
C ASN A 40 -29.18 16.77 -2.21
N GLY A 41 -29.95 15.87 -1.58
CA GLY A 41 -29.50 14.65 -0.95
C GLY A 41 -28.90 13.72 -2.00
N ASN A 42 -27.65 13.99 -2.36
CA ASN A 42 -26.83 13.06 -3.09
C ASN A 42 -26.39 12.03 -2.06
N LYS A 43 -27.07 10.89 -2.05
CA LYS A 43 -26.48 9.62 -1.66
C LYS A 43 -25.08 9.61 -2.29
N LEU A 44 -24.06 9.80 -1.45
CA LEU A 44 -22.67 9.68 -1.84
C LEU A 44 -22.53 8.24 -2.34
N GLU A 45 -22.71 8.05 -3.65
CA GLU A 45 -22.19 6.87 -4.30
C GLU A 45 -20.69 6.96 -4.14
N ASN A 46 -20.20 6.32 -3.06
CA ASN A 46 -18.80 6.11 -2.76
C ASN A 46 -18.15 5.60 -4.05
N SER A 47 -17.50 6.50 -4.78
CA SER A 47 -16.86 6.17 -6.04
C SER A 47 -15.66 5.27 -5.72
N ALA A 48 -15.93 3.97 -5.79
CA ALA A 48 -15.02 2.85 -6.00
C ALA A 48 -13.68 2.88 -5.24
N LEU A 49 -13.71 2.44 -3.99
CA LEU A 49 -12.59 1.68 -3.43
C LEU A 49 -12.61 0.30 -4.10
N THR A 50 -11.97 0.13 -5.26
CA THR A 50 -11.77 -1.20 -5.84
C THR A 50 -10.72 -1.93 -5.02
N ASN A 51 -11.17 -2.51 -3.90
CA ASN A 51 -10.45 -3.43 -3.02
C ASN A 51 -10.04 -4.75 -3.71
N GLN A 52 -9.99 -4.75 -5.04
CA GLN A 52 -9.78 -5.93 -5.84
C GLN A 52 -8.92 -5.57 -7.05
N THR A 53 -7.86 -6.35 -7.20
CA THR A 53 -6.96 -6.32 -8.35
C THR A 53 -6.94 -7.73 -8.93
N ASP A 54 -6.21 -7.89 -10.04
CA ASP A 54 -6.00 -9.19 -10.67
C ASP A 54 -5.27 -10.16 -9.72
N LEU A 55 -4.40 -9.65 -8.85
CA LEU A 55 -3.53 -10.46 -8.00
C LEU A 55 -3.93 -10.52 -6.53
N PHE A 56 -4.51 -9.43 -5.98
CA PHE A 56 -4.87 -9.32 -4.57
C PHE A 56 -6.30 -8.81 -4.38
N GLU A 57 -6.96 -9.29 -3.34
CA GLU A 57 -8.13 -8.66 -2.74
C GLU A 57 -7.75 -8.12 -1.36
N PHE A 58 -8.22 -6.91 -1.09
CA PHE A 58 -7.98 -6.18 0.14
C PHE A 58 -9.30 -6.07 0.94
N LYS A 59 -9.19 -6.02 2.27
CA LYS A 59 -10.25 -5.55 3.16
C LYS A 59 -9.69 -4.33 3.88
N ILE A 60 -10.17 -3.16 3.48
CA ILE A 60 -9.71 -1.86 4.01
C ILE A 60 -10.95 -0.99 4.24
N PRO A 61 -11.09 -0.35 5.41
CA PRO A 61 -12.12 0.67 5.62
C PRO A 61 -12.00 1.82 4.63
N ASP A 62 -13.11 2.21 4.01
CA ASP A 62 -13.19 3.40 3.14
C ASP A 62 -13.19 4.71 3.95
N THR A 63 -13.70 4.65 5.18
CA THR A 63 -13.71 5.74 6.16
C THR A 63 -13.08 5.28 7.47
N ILE A 64 -12.20 6.10 8.03
CA ILE A 64 -11.53 5.88 9.31
C ILE A 64 -11.56 7.15 10.16
N SER A 65 -11.31 7.04 11.46
CA SER A 65 -11.06 8.20 12.32
C SER A 65 -9.59 8.63 12.25
N LEU A 66 -9.24 9.69 12.97
CA LEU A 66 -7.85 9.97 13.26
C LEU A 66 -7.23 8.81 14.06
N GLY A 67 -5.97 8.47 13.77
CA GLY A 67 -5.21 7.44 14.45
C GLY A 67 -5.02 6.16 13.63
N LYS A 68 -4.80 5.06 14.35
CA LYS A 68 -4.36 3.77 13.79
C LYS A 68 -5.54 2.85 13.51
N HIS A 69 -5.56 2.30 12.31
CA HIS A 69 -6.57 1.38 11.79
C HIS A 69 -5.92 0.17 11.16
N ILE A 70 -6.74 -0.83 10.81
CA ILE A 70 -6.26 -2.11 10.28
C ILE A 70 -6.84 -2.39 8.89
N GLY A 71 -5.97 -2.88 8.00
CA GLY A 71 -6.30 -3.48 6.72
C GLY A 71 -5.79 -4.91 6.62
N ARG A 72 -6.22 -5.63 5.58
CA ARG A 72 -5.78 -7.01 5.32
C ARG A 72 -5.78 -7.34 3.83
N ILE A 73 -4.82 -8.15 3.38
CA ILE A 73 -4.97 -8.91 2.13
C ILE A 73 -5.89 -10.09 2.41
N SER A 74 -7.13 -10.03 1.93
CA SER A 74 -8.12 -11.09 2.15
C SER A 74 -7.89 -12.28 1.23
N ARG A 75 -7.37 -12.03 0.02
CA ARG A 75 -7.07 -13.07 -0.97
C ARG A 75 -5.84 -12.74 -1.79
N TYR A 76 -5.07 -13.79 -2.07
CA TYR A 76 -3.95 -13.78 -3.00
C TYR A 76 -4.24 -14.77 -4.13
N LYS A 77 -4.27 -14.29 -5.38
CA LYS A 77 -4.83 -15.00 -6.55
C LYS A 77 -3.79 -15.64 -7.46
N ARG A 78 -2.50 -15.60 -7.13
CA ARG A 78 -1.46 -16.19 -7.98
C ARG A 78 -1.69 -17.68 -8.21
N ASN A 79 -1.52 -18.10 -9.46
CA ASN A 79 -1.34 -19.50 -9.81
C ASN A 79 0.01 -19.98 -9.28
N LYS A 80 -0.03 -20.74 -8.18
CA LYS A 80 1.18 -21.22 -7.51
C LYS A 80 1.85 -22.31 -8.34
N LYS A 81 3.12 -22.10 -8.66
CA LYS A 81 4.00 -23.15 -9.19
C LYS A 81 4.13 -24.29 -8.16
N PRO A 82 4.17 -25.55 -8.60
CA PRO A 82 4.46 -26.67 -7.72
C PRO A 82 5.86 -26.51 -7.13
N ASN A 83 6.07 -27.07 -5.93
CA ASN A 83 7.34 -27.05 -5.21
C ASN A 83 7.90 -25.64 -4.89
N CYS A 84 7.09 -24.59 -5.01
CA CYS A 84 7.49 -23.24 -4.61
C CYS A 84 6.64 -22.77 -3.42
N ASP A 85 7.27 -22.11 -2.46
CA ASP A 85 6.58 -21.39 -1.40
C ASP A 85 6.42 -19.91 -1.76
N TYR A 86 5.43 -19.28 -1.13
CA TYR A 86 5.08 -17.89 -1.38
C TYR A 86 4.91 -17.18 -0.05
N LEU A 87 5.55 -16.02 0.10
CA LEU A 87 5.41 -15.15 1.26
C LEU A 87 5.01 -13.76 0.80
N LEU A 88 4.18 -13.08 1.61
CA LEU A 88 3.79 -11.71 1.36
C LEU A 88 4.25 -10.82 2.52
N SER A 89 4.76 -9.66 2.17
CA SER A 89 4.94 -8.53 3.08
C SER A 89 4.21 -7.31 2.52
N VAL A 90 3.53 -6.56 3.38
CA VAL A 90 2.87 -5.31 3.04
C VAL A 90 3.69 -4.17 3.59
N ILE A 91 4.12 -3.28 2.71
CA ILE A 91 4.86 -2.08 3.03
C ILE A 91 3.89 -0.91 2.86
N VAL A 92 3.63 -0.19 3.95
CA VAL A 92 2.68 0.93 3.97
C VAL A 92 3.44 2.23 4.17
N SER A 93 3.23 3.18 3.27
CA SER A 93 3.72 4.55 3.43
C SER A 93 2.71 5.34 4.28
N ASN A 94 2.98 5.47 5.57
CA ASN A 94 2.13 6.22 6.51
C ASN A 94 2.65 7.65 6.64
N GLN A 95 1.78 8.64 6.46
CA GLN A 95 2.07 10.02 6.81
C GLN A 95 1.59 10.30 8.24
N TYR A 96 2.39 11.03 9.02
CA TYR A 96 2.13 11.35 10.43
C TYR A 96 1.98 12.87 10.63
N GLU A 97 1.49 13.27 11.81
CA GLU A 97 1.19 14.66 12.18
C GLU A 97 2.37 15.64 11.98
N ASP A 98 3.61 15.17 12.10
CA ASP A 98 4.82 15.98 11.91
C ASP A 98 5.26 16.08 10.44
N LEU A 99 4.37 15.77 9.49
CA LEU A 99 4.62 15.67 8.05
C LEU A 99 5.69 14.64 7.67
N LYS A 100 6.16 13.82 8.63
CA LYS A 100 7.10 12.75 8.32
C LYS A 100 6.33 11.59 7.72
N VAL A 101 6.84 11.11 6.59
CA VAL A 101 6.44 9.82 6.02
C VAL A 101 7.29 8.76 6.70
N LYS A 102 6.64 7.75 7.29
CA LYS A 102 7.34 6.53 7.73
C LYS A 102 6.77 5.33 6.99
N THR A 103 7.67 4.44 6.64
CA THR A 103 7.35 3.19 5.99
C THR A 103 7.29 2.09 7.04
N ASP A 104 6.13 1.48 7.19
CA ASP A 104 5.96 0.32 8.06
C ASP A 104 5.87 -0.95 7.20
N THR A 105 6.57 -2.01 7.59
CA THR A 105 6.52 -3.30 6.89
C THR A 105 5.85 -4.34 7.78
N PHE A 106 4.84 -5.01 7.25
CA PHE A 106 4.07 -6.04 7.92
C PHE A 106 4.20 -7.35 7.16
N SER A 107 4.71 -8.38 7.84
CA SER A 107 4.58 -9.76 7.41
C SER A 107 4.30 -10.63 8.62
N ASN A 108 3.36 -11.55 8.46
CA ASN A 108 3.09 -12.59 9.45
C ASN A 108 3.43 -13.98 8.90
N GLY A 109 4.24 -14.05 7.83
CA GLY A 109 4.55 -15.30 7.13
C GLY A 109 3.35 -15.94 6.43
N THR A 110 2.21 -15.25 6.36
CA THR A 110 1.00 -15.74 5.69
C THR A 110 0.80 -15.05 4.35
N LEU A 111 -0.05 -15.65 3.51
CA LEU A 111 -0.52 -15.05 2.25
C LEU A 111 -1.68 -14.08 2.43
N LYS A 112 -2.03 -13.77 3.69
CA LYS A 112 -3.14 -12.90 4.06
C LYS A 112 -2.74 -11.99 5.24
N PRO A 113 -1.63 -11.25 5.14
CA PRO A 113 -1.15 -10.40 6.23
C PRO A 113 -2.15 -9.28 6.55
N PHE A 114 -2.25 -8.98 7.85
CA PHE A 114 -2.82 -7.73 8.35
C PHE A 114 -1.75 -6.63 8.26
N PHE A 115 -2.19 -5.38 8.13
CA PHE A 115 -1.32 -4.22 8.11
C PHE A 115 -2.01 -3.00 8.74
N GLY A 116 -1.20 -2.08 9.27
CA GLY A 116 -1.68 -0.84 9.86
C GLY A 116 -1.87 0.27 8.83
N ILE A 117 -2.90 1.08 9.01
CA ILE A 117 -3.18 2.29 8.23
C ILE A 117 -3.35 3.45 9.21
N ASN A 118 -2.74 4.61 8.95
CA ASN A 118 -2.84 5.77 9.83
C ASN A 118 -3.64 6.91 9.19
N GLY A 119 -4.74 7.33 9.82
CA GLY A 119 -5.44 8.57 9.49
C GLY A 119 -4.82 9.73 10.24
N PHE A 120 -4.08 10.61 9.57
CA PHE A 120 -3.31 11.68 10.24
C PHE A 120 -3.94 13.06 10.14
N LYS A 121 -4.77 13.28 9.13
CA LYS A 121 -5.52 14.53 8.94
C LYS A 121 -6.91 14.19 8.44
N THR A 122 -7.88 15.01 8.82
CA THR A 122 -9.26 14.88 8.37
C THR A 122 -9.39 15.18 6.87
N GLY A 123 -10.43 14.65 6.24
CA GLY A 123 -10.65 14.74 4.80
C GLY A 123 -10.11 13.53 4.04
N THR A 124 -9.91 13.69 2.73
CA THR A 124 -9.39 12.60 1.89
C THR A 124 -7.88 12.46 2.06
N GLN A 125 -7.43 11.22 2.23
CA GLN A 125 -6.03 10.86 2.36
C GLN A 125 -5.68 9.77 1.36
N GLU A 126 -4.55 9.95 0.69
CA GLU A 126 -3.95 8.93 -0.17
C GLU A 126 -2.96 8.09 0.64
N ILE A 127 -2.98 6.77 0.41
CA ILE A 127 -2.08 5.81 1.04
C ILE A 127 -1.45 4.98 -0.06
N GLU A 128 -0.14 4.86 -0.01
CA GLU A 128 0.63 3.97 -0.87
C GLU A 128 0.86 2.63 -0.16
N LEU A 129 0.47 1.54 -0.83
CA LEU A 129 0.78 0.18 -0.45
C LEU A 129 1.74 -0.43 -1.47
N ILE A 130 2.82 -1.04 -0.97
CA ILE A 130 3.71 -1.87 -1.76
C ILE A 130 3.65 -3.29 -1.20
N ILE A 131 3.26 -4.25 -2.03
CA ILE A 131 3.26 -5.67 -1.67
C ILE A 131 4.55 -6.28 -2.18
N GLU A 132 5.43 -6.68 -1.25
CA GLU A 132 6.58 -7.53 -1.56
C GLU A 132 6.12 -8.99 -1.56
N GLU A 133 6.11 -9.58 -2.75
CA GLU A 133 5.88 -11.00 -2.96
C GLU A 133 7.23 -11.71 -3.08
N GLN A 134 7.47 -12.69 -2.21
CA GLN A 134 8.64 -13.56 -2.30
C GLN A 134 8.21 -14.95 -2.77
N ILE A 135 8.85 -15.45 -3.82
CA ILE A 135 8.71 -16.82 -4.33
C ILE A 135 9.98 -17.56 -3.95
N LEU A 136 9.81 -18.61 -3.13
CA LEU A 136 10.90 -19.46 -2.65
C LEU A 136 10.90 -20.75 -3.47
N GLU A 137 11.97 -20.98 -4.21
CA GLU A 137 12.12 -22.13 -5.11
C GLU A 137 13.31 -22.98 -4.65
N PRO A 138 13.09 -24.17 -4.07
CA PRO A 138 14.16 -25.09 -3.74
C PRO A 138 14.75 -25.66 -5.03
N PHE A 139 16.07 -25.77 -5.08
CA PHE A 139 16.77 -26.45 -6.16
C PHE A 139 17.98 -27.20 -5.64
N GLU A 140 18.38 -28.26 -6.34
CA GLU A 140 19.56 -29.04 -6.01
C GLU A 140 20.69 -28.76 -6.99
N LYS A 141 21.91 -28.67 -6.48
CA LYS A 141 23.12 -28.59 -7.29
C LYS A 141 24.24 -29.34 -6.58
N ASP A 142 24.90 -30.25 -7.28
CA ASP A 142 26.06 -31.00 -6.76
C ASP A 142 25.78 -31.76 -5.44
N LYS A 143 24.54 -32.25 -5.26
CA LYS A 143 24.00 -32.91 -4.04
C LYS A 143 23.74 -31.99 -2.84
N ASP A 144 23.94 -30.69 -3.01
CA ASP A 144 23.55 -29.69 -2.02
C ASP A 144 22.17 -29.11 -2.36
N SER A 145 21.37 -28.86 -1.33
CA SER A 145 20.07 -28.19 -1.46
C SER A 145 20.23 -26.68 -1.25
N PHE A 146 19.65 -25.91 -2.16
CA PHE A 146 19.66 -24.44 -2.14
C PHE A 146 18.23 -23.90 -2.17
N LEU A 147 18.09 -22.63 -1.78
CA LEU A 147 16.84 -21.88 -1.86
C LEU A 147 17.03 -20.66 -2.76
N GLY A 148 16.37 -20.67 -3.92
CA GLY A 148 16.21 -19.49 -4.76
C GLY A 148 15.12 -18.58 -4.20
N ILE A 149 15.39 -17.28 -4.14
CA ILE A 149 14.41 -16.28 -3.69
C ILE A 149 14.20 -15.27 -4.82
N THR A 150 13.00 -15.27 -5.40
CA THR A 150 12.57 -14.23 -6.34
C THR A 150 11.67 -13.24 -5.62
N LYS A 151 11.98 -11.94 -5.73
CA LYS A 151 11.15 -10.86 -5.17
C LYS A 151 10.43 -10.10 -6.27
N LEU A 152 9.13 -9.89 -6.10
CA LEU A 152 8.29 -9.07 -6.95
C LEU A 152 7.62 -7.99 -6.10
N TYR A 153 7.50 -6.79 -6.65
CA TYR A 153 6.89 -5.64 -5.97
C TYR A 153 5.65 -5.19 -6.73
N HIS A 154 4.55 -5.03 -6.00
CA HIS A 154 3.27 -4.58 -6.55
C HIS A 154 2.81 -3.33 -5.80
N GLN A 155 2.63 -2.23 -6.52
CA GLN A 155 2.28 -0.94 -5.93
C GLN A 155 0.81 -0.60 -6.16
N TYR A 156 0.16 -0.06 -5.12
CA TYR A 156 -1.24 0.35 -5.13
C TYR A 156 -1.42 1.66 -4.39
N ASP A 157 -2.20 2.57 -4.98
CA ASP A 157 -2.63 3.80 -4.33
C ASP A 157 -4.09 3.64 -3.88
N LEU A 158 -4.35 4.00 -2.63
CA LEU A 158 -5.67 3.94 -2.01
C LEU A 158 -6.11 5.32 -1.56
N ARG A 159 -7.40 5.60 -1.72
CA ARG A 159 -8.03 6.80 -1.16
C ARG A 159 -8.97 6.41 -0.05
N ILE A 160 -8.75 7.00 1.11
CA ILE A 160 -9.60 6.85 2.29
C ILE A 160 -10.13 8.20 2.75
N THR A 161 -11.23 8.18 3.49
CA THR A 161 -11.77 9.36 4.16
C THR A 161 -11.46 9.30 5.64
N VAL A 162 -10.88 10.36 6.19
CA VAL A 162 -10.56 10.49 7.60
C VAL A 162 -11.50 11.50 8.25
N ILE A 163 -12.11 11.15 9.38
CA ILE A 163 -13.08 12.02 10.07
C ILE A 163 -12.66 12.35 11.51
N ASP A 164 -13.05 13.54 11.96
CA ASP A 164 -12.74 14.07 13.30
C ASP A 164 -13.75 13.60 14.36
N LYS A 165 -13.98 12.29 14.42
CA LYS A 165 -14.86 11.64 15.39
C LYS A 165 -14.37 10.23 15.65
N ASP A 166 -14.58 9.75 16.87
CA ASP A 166 -14.44 8.33 17.19
C ASP A 166 -15.39 7.52 16.31
N PHE A 167 -14.82 6.80 15.35
CA PHE A 167 -15.55 6.04 14.37
C PHE A 167 -14.81 4.74 14.06
N ILE A 168 -15.54 3.63 14.17
CA ILE A 168 -15.04 2.32 13.80
C ILE A 168 -15.99 1.77 12.73
N SER A 169 -15.46 1.64 11.50
CA SER A 169 -16.22 1.12 10.37
C SER A 169 -16.65 -0.33 10.60
N LYS A 170 -17.68 -0.79 9.87
CA LYS A 170 -18.10 -2.20 9.92
C LYS A 170 -16.95 -3.13 9.50
N THR A 171 -16.23 -2.79 8.42
CA THR A 171 -15.07 -3.53 7.92
C THR A 171 -13.98 -3.65 8.98
N GLU A 172 -13.71 -2.57 9.72
CA GLU A 172 -12.72 -2.60 10.80
C GLU A 172 -13.14 -3.50 11.96
N LYS A 173 -14.42 -3.46 12.37
CA LYS A 173 -14.94 -4.37 13.42
C LYS A 173 -14.78 -5.84 13.02
N GLU A 174 -15.05 -6.17 11.76
CA GLU A 174 -14.86 -7.52 11.21
C GLU A 174 -13.37 -7.91 11.27
N LEU A 175 -12.47 -7.05 10.79
CA LEU A 175 -11.03 -7.31 10.80
C LEU A 175 -10.46 -7.48 12.21
N LEU A 176 -10.88 -6.66 13.17
CA LEU A 176 -10.47 -6.77 14.57
C LEU A 176 -10.97 -8.08 15.21
N THR A 177 -12.15 -8.56 14.80
CA THR A 177 -12.67 -9.86 15.25
C THR A 177 -11.89 -11.01 14.63
N GLU A 178 -11.61 -10.94 13.32
CA GLU A 178 -10.76 -11.93 12.63
C GLU A 178 -9.36 -12.01 13.28
N LEU A 179 -8.76 -10.87 13.61
CA LEU A 179 -7.43 -10.81 14.24
C LEU A 179 -7.41 -11.48 15.62
N LYS A 180 -8.45 -11.31 16.43
CA LYS A 180 -8.55 -11.90 17.78
C LYS A 180 -8.76 -13.41 17.78
N ASN A 181 -9.23 -13.97 16.66
CA ASN A 181 -9.54 -15.39 16.52
C ASN A 181 -8.39 -16.19 15.85
N GLN A 182 -7.24 -15.55 15.59
CA GLN A 182 -6.01 -16.20 15.15
C GLN A 182 -5.14 -16.57 16.35
#